data_AF-A0A524G3X1-F1
#
_entry.id   AF-A0A524G3X1-F1
#
_cell.length_a   1.000
_cell.length_b   1.000
_cell.length_c   1.000
_cell.angle_alpha   90.00
_cell.angle_beta   90.00
_cell.angle_gamma   90.00
#
_symmetry.space_group_name_H-M   'P 1'
#
loop_
_entity.id
_entity.type
_entity.pdbx_description
1 polymer ?
#
loop_
_entity_poly.entity_id
_entity_poly.type
_entity_poly.pdbx_seq_one_letter_code
_entity_poly.pdbx_strand_id
1 'polypeptide(L)'
;MSEIKVGWVRVLKAFDDWIDYESTEFGPYTGYFSLDNLRDLMHSERIGWMVSMYEEIIPGRVQKCKNAGVAFEDFLPYMPDPEAREIVQSMIDLTQVLTDDMLAMSDTINSMKEDYESGGFDDAVPYLADLADSEENIRHHMSLFSQGFNQLSKMGLEMPDMES
;
A
#
# COMPACT_ATOMS: atom_id res chain seq x y z
N MET A 1 7.18 -1.78 30.62
CA MET A 1 6.39 -2.25 29.47
C MET A 1 7.10 -3.47 28.91
N SER A 2 6.43 -4.59 28.63
CA SER A 2 7.12 -5.77 28.07
C SER A 2 7.68 -5.47 26.68
N GLU A 3 8.78 -6.13 26.27
CA GLU A 3 9.36 -5.97 24.93
C GLU A 3 8.34 -6.30 23.83
N ILE A 4 7.53 -7.33 24.07
CA ILE A 4 6.37 -7.69 23.22
C ILE A 4 5.43 -6.50 23.04
N LYS A 5 5.02 -5.83 24.14
CA LYS A 5 4.10 -4.69 24.04
C LYS A 5 4.73 -3.51 23.29
N VAL A 6 6.02 -3.25 23.51
CA VAL A 6 6.73 -2.17 22.80
C VAL A 6 6.85 -2.47 21.31
N GLY A 7 7.24 -3.70 20.94
CA GLY A 7 7.31 -4.13 19.54
C GLY A 7 5.95 -4.08 18.85
N TRP A 8 4.90 -4.55 19.53
CA TRP A 8 3.55 -4.53 18.99
C TRP A 8 3.03 -3.11 18.73
N VAL A 9 3.28 -2.17 19.65
CA VAL A 9 2.92 -0.76 19.44
C VAL A 9 3.63 -0.16 18.22
N ARG A 10 4.87 -0.57 17.94
CA ARG A 10 5.60 -0.11 16.74
C ARG A 10 4.97 -0.66 15.46
N VAL A 11 4.56 -1.93 15.45
CA VAL A 11 3.83 -2.53 14.33
C VAL A 11 2.55 -1.76 14.05
N LEU A 12 1.73 -1.53 15.08
CA LEU A 12 0.46 -0.82 14.92
C LEU A 12 0.66 0.61 14.42
N LYS A 13 1.65 1.32 14.96
CA LYS A 13 1.98 2.66 14.49
C LYS A 13 2.45 2.68 13.03
N ALA A 14 3.31 1.75 12.63
CA ALA A 14 3.78 1.67 11.25
C ALA A 14 2.63 1.37 10.27
N PHE A 15 1.66 0.55 10.70
CA PHE A 15 0.46 0.27 9.92
C PHE A 15 -0.48 1.48 9.85
N ASP A 16 -0.70 2.18 10.96
CA ASP A 16 -1.50 3.41 11.00
C ASP A 16 -0.90 4.50 10.10
N ASP A 17 0.42 4.70 10.18
CA ASP A 17 1.18 5.63 9.31
C ASP A 17 1.08 5.26 7.82
N TRP A 18 0.82 4.00 7.49
CA TRP A 18 0.61 3.53 6.12
C TRP A 18 -0.84 3.72 5.68
N ILE A 19 -1.82 3.35 6.50
CA ILE A 19 -3.25 3.58 6.21
C ILE A 19 -3.55 5.07 6.06
N ASP A 20 -2.96 5.92 6.90
CA ASP A 20 -3.06 7.37 6.76
C ASP A 20 -2.59 7.80 5.37
N TYR A 21 -1.39 7.39 4.96
CA TYR A 21 -0.82 7.71 3.63
C TYR A 21 -1.69 7.20 2.47
N GLU A 22 -2.24 5.99 2.56
CA GLU A 22 -3.15 5.43 1.56
C GLU A 22 -4.40 6.30 1.40
N SER A 23 -4.89 6.89 2.50
CA SER A 23 -6.11 7.71 2.49
C SER A 23 -5.88 9.18 2.12
N THR A 24 -4.76 9.77 2.54
CA THR A 24 -4.50 11.22 2.44
C THR A 24 -3.65 11.58 1.24
N GLU A 25 -2.62 10.78 0.93
CA GLU A 25 -1.65 11.07 -0.14
C GLU A 25 -1.99 10.29 -1.42
N PHE A 26 -2.23 8.98 -1.34
CA PHE A 26 -2.52 8.16 -2.52
C PHE A 26 -3.99 8.20 -2.96
N GLY A 27 -4.93 8.05 -2.03
CA GLY A 27 -6.37 7.97 -2.28
C GLY A 27 -6.91 9.02 -3.26
N PRO A 28 -6.56 10.32 -3.12
CA PRO A 28 -7.02 11.37 -4.04
C PRO A 28 -6.64 11.14 -5.52
N TYR A 29 -5.55 10.43 -5.79
CA TYR A 29 -5.05 10.19 -7.15
C TYR A 29 -5.75 9.04 -7.85
N THR A 30 -6.36 8.11 -7.11
CA THR A 30 -7.03 6.92 -7.67
C THR A 30 -8.26 7.26 -8.51
N GLY A 31 -8.87 8.43 -8.31
CA GLY A 31 -9.98 8.90 -9.14
C GLY A 31 -9.63 8.99 -10.63
N TYR A 32 -8.36 9.26 -10.95
CA TYR A 32 -7.87 9.39 -12.33
C TYR A 32 -7.61 8.05 -13.03
N PHE A 33 -7.81 6.92 -12.34
CA PHE A 33 -7.86 5.60 -12.98
C PHE A 33 -9.14 5.41 -13.82
N SER A 34 -10.10 6.34 -13.71
CA SER A 34 -11.26 6.37 -14.59
C SER A 34 -11.05 7.28 -15.79
N LEU A 35 -11.53 6.82 -16.95
CA LEU A 35 -11.45 7.57 -18.21
C LEU A 35 -12.12 8.94 -18.10
N ASP A 36 -13.27 9.02 -17.44
CA ASP A 36 -14.04 10.26 -17.33
C ASP A 36 -13.27 11.33 -16.54
N ASN A 37 -12.73 10.98 -15.37
CA ASN A 37 -11.97 11.93 -14.56
C ASN A 37 -10.64 12.30 -15.22
N LEU A 38 -9.97 11.36 -15.91
CA LEU A 38 -8.73 11.68 -16.63
C LEU A 38 -9.00 12.62 -17.83
N ARG A 39 -10.14 12.47 -18.52
CA ARG A 39 -10.53 13.36 -19.63
C ARG A 39 -10.72 14.80 -19.20
N ASP A 40 -11.20 15.03 -17.98
CA ASP A 40 -11.45 16.37 -17.45
C ASP A 40 -10.17 17.18 -17.18
N LEU A 41 -9.01 16.51 -17.10
CA LEU A 41 -7.71 17.15 -16.93
C LEU A 41 -7.18 17.77 -18.22
N MET A 42 -6.50 18.91 -18.11
CA MET A 42 -5.68 19.47 -19.17
C MET A 42 -4.44 18.59 -19.41
N HIS A 43 -3.82 18.71 -20.60
CA HIS A 43 -2.62 17.94 -20.95
C HIS A 43 -1.51 18.03 -19.88
N SER A 44 -1.19 19.24 -19.41
CA SER A 44 -0.18 19.45 -18.37
C SER A 44 -0.55 18.81 -17.03
N GLU A 45 -1.83 18.74 -16.70
CA GLU A 45 -2.31 18.12 -15.47
C GLU A 45 -2.22 16.60 -15.53
N ARG A 46 -2.49 15.99 -16.70
CA ARG A 46 -2.30 14.54 -16.90
C ARG A 46 -0.84 14.13 -16.79
N ILE A 47 0.06 14.89 -17.44
CA ILE A 47 1.50 14.67 -17.32
C ILE A 47 1.93 14.83 -15.86
N GLY A 48 1.52 15.93 -15.21
CA GLY A 48 1.83 16.18 -13.81
C GLY A 48 1.37 15.05 -12.90
N TRP A 49 0.15 14.55 -13.11
CA TRP A 49 -0.38 13.40 -12.39
C TRP A 49 0.47 12.13 -12.59
N MET A 50 0.78 11.74 -13.84
CA MET A 50 1.60 10.54 -14.11
C MET A 50 3.00 10.66 -13.52
N VAL A 51 3.62 11.85 -13.60
CA VAL A 51 4.93 12.13 -13.00
C VAL A 51 4.86 12.02 -11.48
N SER A 52 3.90 12.67 -10.83
CA SER A 52 3.73 12.57 -9.37
C SER A 52 3.47 11.13 -8.91
N MET A 53 2.65 10.38 -9.66
CA MET A 53 2.40 8.96 -9.35
C MET A 53 3.68 8.13 -9.38
N TYR A 54 4.51 8.33 -10.41
CA TYR A 54 5.76 7.60 -10.61
C TYR A 54 6.88 8.02 -9.65
N GLU A 55 7.09 9.32 -9.46
CA GLU A 55 8.26 9.85 -8.75
C GLU A 55 8.06 9.97 -7.24
N GLU A 56 6.81 10.12 -6.78
CA GLU A 56 6.52 10.47 -5.38
C GLU A 56 5.49 9.53 -4.75
N ILE A 57 4.29 9.46 -5.32
CA ILE A 57 3.13 8.87 -4.64
C ILE A 57 3.28 7.35 -4.47
N ILE A 58 3.54 6.60 -5.56
CA ILE A 58 3.73 5.15 -5.49
C ILE A 58 5.02 4.78 -4.73
N PRO A 59 6.17 5.46 -4.94
CA PRO A 59 7.35 5.24 -4.10
C PRO A 59 7.10 5.44 -2.61
N GLY A 60 6.36 6.47 -2.21
CA GLY A 60 5.97 6.70 -0.82
C GLY A 60 5.07 5.58 -0.29
N ARG A 61 4.12 5.11 -1.11
CA ARG A 61 3.25 3.95 -0.81
C ARG A 61 4.07 2.69 -0.50
N VAL A 62 5.02 2.38 -1.39
CA VAL A 62 5.96 1.27 -1.24
C VAL A 62 6.79 1.42 0.05
N GLN A 63 7.30 2.62 0.33
CA GLN A 63 8.10 2.85 1.52
C GLN A 63 7.31 2.64 2.80
N LYS A 64 6.04 3.07 2.85
CA LYS A 64 5.15 2.88 4.00
C LYS A 64 4.82 1.40 4.22
N CYS A 65 4.48 0.68 3.16
CA CYS A 65 4.27 -0.78 3.20
C CYS A 65 5.52 -1.52 3.71
N LYS A 66 6.71 -1.18 3.18
CA LYS A 66 7.99 -1.76 3.64
C LYS A 66 8.27 -1.45 5.11
N ASN A 67 7.98 -0.25 5.58
CA ASN A 67 8.17 0.10 6.99
C ASN A 67 7.26 -0.74 7.92
N ALA A 68 6.03 -1.04 7.50
CA ALA A 68 5.17 -1.96 8.22
C ALA A 68 5.75 -3.38 8.24
N GLY A 69 6.30 -3.85 7.11
CA GLY A 69 7.00 -5.14 7.01
C GLY A 69 8.20 -5.23 7.97
N VAL A 70 9.07 -4.22 7.97
CA VAL A 70 10.21 -4.12 8.90
C VAL A 70 9.75 -4.12 10.35
N ALA A 71 8.64 -3.43 10.67
CA ALA A 71 8.11 -3.45 12.03
C ALA A 71 7.65 -4.86 12.46
N PHE A 72 7.06 -5.65 11.54
CA PHE A 72 6.74 -7.06 11.80
C PHE A 72 7.99 -7.92 11.95
N GLU A 73 9.02 -7.74 11.10
CA GLU A 73 10.30 -8.44 11.19
C GLU A 73 10.99 -8.19 12.53
N ASP A 74 11.05 -6.92 12.96
CA ASP A 74 11.59 -6.53 14.26
C ASP A 74 10.77 -7.10 15.43
N PHE A 75 9.47 -7.32 15.23
CA PHE A 75 8.57 -7.85 16.23
C PHE A 75 8.64 -9.37 16.38
N LEU A 76 8.90 -10.10 15.28
CA LEU A 76 8.89 -11.55 15.20
C LEU A 76 9.74 -12.26 16.28
N PRO A 77 10.97 -11.82 16.62
CA PRO A 77 11.79 -12.46 17.66
C PRO A 77 11.17 -12.47 19.05
N TYR A 78 10.23 -11.56 19.34
CA TYR A 78 9.59 -11.45 20.64
C TYR A 78 8.41 -12.42 20.81
N MET A 79 7.98 -13.11 19.76
CA MET A 79 6.87 -14.07 19.82
C MET A 79 7.31 -15.37 20.51
N PRO A 80 6.72 -15.75 21.66
CA PRO A 80 7.02 -17.01 22.30
C PRO A 80 6.22 -18.18 21.70
N ASP A 81 5.08 -17.88 21.08
CA ASP A 81 4.12 -18.85 20.55
C ASP A 81 4.40 -19.16 19.07
N PRO A 82 4.54 -20.45 18.67
CA PRO A 82 4.81 -20.82 17.28
C PRO A 82 3.71 -20.41 16.29
N GLU A 83 2.44 -20.47 16.68
CA GLU A 83 1.33 -20.11 15.80
C GLU A 83 1.30 -18.59 15.58
N ALA A 84 1.55 -17.79 16.62
CA ALA A 84 1.71 -16.34 16.50
C ALA A 84 2.89 -15.97 15.57
N ARG A 85 3.99 -16.73 15.60
CA ARG A 85 5.11 -16.52 14.66
C ARG A 85 4.71 -16.79 13.21
N GLU A 86 3.96 -17.85 12.94
CA GLU A 86 3.48 -18.16 11.60
C GLU A 86 2.55 -17.06 11.07
N ILE A 87 1.69 -16.50 11.92
CA ILE A 87 0.82 -15.39 11.55
C ILE A 87 1.66 -14.14 11.24
N VAL A 88 2.60 -13.76 12.10
CA VAL A 88 3.49 -12.60 11.86
C VAL A 88 4.31 -12.80 10.58
N GLN A 89 4.83 -14.02 10.34
CA GLN A 89 5.55 -14.33 9.10
C GLN A 89 4.65 -14.17 7.87
N SER A 90 3.41 -14.66 7.92
CA SER A 90 2.46 -14.50 6.81
C SER A 90 2.16 -13.02 6.51
N MET A 91 2.18 -12.17 7.54
CA MET A 91 2.00 -10.72 7.38
C MET A 91 3.21 -10.05 6.75
N ILE A 92 4.43 -10.49 7.10
CA ILE A 92 5.67 -10.06 6.43
C ILE A 92 5.62 -10.45 4.95
N ASP A 93 5.28 -11.70 4.65
CA ASP A 93 5.19 -12.21 3.28
C ASP A 93 4.15 -11.41 2.47
N LEU A 94 3.02 -11.06 3.09
CA LEU A 94 2.00 -10.21 2.47
C LEU A 94 2.50 -8.79 2.16
N THR A 95 3.33 -8.18 3.02
CA THR A 95 3.93 -6.86 2.71
C THR A 95 4.87 -6.92 1.50
N GLN A 96 5.53 -8.06 1.27
CA GLN A 96 6.36 -8.25 0.09
C GLN A 96 5.50 -8.35 -1.18
N VAL A 97 4.44 -9.16 -1.16
CA VAL A 97 3.49 -9.26 -2.29
C VAL A 97 2.92 -7.89 -2.65
N LEU A 98 2.48 -7.13 -1.65
CA LEU A 98 1.95 -5.78 -1.85
C LEU A 98 2.98 -4.80 -2.43
N THR A 99 4.22 -4.88 -1.96
CA THR A 99 5.32 -4.07 -2.50
C THR A 99 5.52 -4.37 -3.99
N ASP A 100 5.49 -5.65 -4.38
CA ASP A 100 5.67 -6.07 -5.76
C ASP A 100 4.51 -5.60 -6.64
N ASP A 101 3.26 -5.71 -6.16
CA ASP A 101 2.06 -5.20 -6.84
C ASP A 101 2.14 -3.67 -7.06
N MET A 102 2.57 -2.91 -6.04
CA MET A 102 2.74 -1.46 -6.13
C MET A 102 3.85 -1.05 -7.11
N LEU A 103 4.95 -1.81 -7.17
CA LEU A 103 6.01 -1.56 -8.13
C LEU A 103 5.54 -1.84 -9.57
N ALA A 104 4.77 -2.91 -9.78
CA ALA A 104 4.15 -3.19 -11.07
C ALA A 104 3.19 -2.07 -11.50
N MET A 105 2.40 -1.51 -10.56
CA MET A 105 1.59 -0.32 -10.82
C MET A 105 2.44 0.89 -11.23
N SER A 106 3.61 1.09 -10.62
CA SER A 106 4.55 2.15 -11.00
C SER A 106 5.06 1.98 -12.43
N ASP A 107 5.37 0.75 -12.84
CA ASP A 107 5.81 0.43 -14.20
C ASP A 107 4.69 0.68 -15.23
N THR A 108 3.44 0.36 -14.87
CA THR A 108 2.24 0.68 -15.67
C THR A 108 2.07 2.18 -15.85
N ILE A 109 2.19 2.98 -14.79
CA ILE A 109 2.14 4.45 -14.88
C ILE A 109 3.25 5.00 -15.77
N ASN A 110 4.48 4.50 -15.63
CA ASN A 110 5.59 4.96 -16.47
C ASN A 110 5.35 4.64 -17.95
N SER A 111 4.88 3.43 -18.26
CA SER A 111 4.54 3.01 -19.62
C SER A 111 3.42 3.88 -20.20
N MET A 112 2.36 4.12 -19.41
CA MET A 112 1.26 5.02 -19.77
C MET A 112 1.75 6.44 -20.10
N LYS A 113 2.71 6.96 -19.32
CA LYS A 113 3.32 8.27 -19.57
C LYS A 113 4.07 8.32 -20.90
N GLU A 114 4.91 7.33 -21.18
CA GLU A 114 5.70 7.25 -22.42
C GLU A 114 4.79 7.19 -23.66
N ASP A 115 3.73 6.39 -23.60
CA ASP A 115 2.75 6.26 -24.68
C ASP A 115 1.89 7.53 -24.81
N TYR A 116 1.51 8.16 -23.71
CA TYR A 116 0.79 9.43 -23.73
C TYR A 116 1.60 10.57 -24.36
N GLU A 117 2.91 10.64 -24.05
CA GLU A 117 3.80 11.67 -24.60
C GLU A 117 4.05 11.47 -26.10
N SER A 118 3.98 10.24 -26.60
CA SER A 118 4.26 9.91 -28.01
C SER A 118 3.02 9.87 -28.90
N GLY A 119 1.93 9.27 -28.43
CA GLY A 119 0.69 9.04 -29.18
C GLY A 119 -0.53 9.81 -28.68
N GLY A 120 -0.42 10.45 -27.51
CA GLY A 120 -1.48 11.27 -26.94
C GLY A 120 -2.49 10.48 -26.12
N PHE A 121 -3.69 11.03 -25.97
CA PHE A 121 -4.67 10.54 -25.00
C PHE A 121 -5.18 9.13 -25.28
N ASP A 122 -5.41 8.78 -26.57
CA ASP A 122 -6.00 7.50 -26.94
C ASP A 122 -5.08 6.31 -26.60
N ASP A 123 -3.77 6.51 -26.66
CA ASP A 123 -2.77 5.49 -26.34
C ASP A 123 -2.61 5.27 -24.83
N ALA A 124 -3.04 6.22 -24.00
CA ALA A 124 -3.04 6.10 -22.55
C ALA A 124 -4.28 5.37 -21.99
N VAL A 125 -5.38 5.34 -22.74
CA VAL A 125 -6.66 4.75 -22.29
C VAL A 125 -6.57 3.27 -21.88
N PRO A 126 -5.87 2.39 -22.63
CA PRO A 126 -5.79 0.97 -22.29
C PRO A 126 -5.24 0.70 -20.88
N TYR A 127 -4.27 1.51 -20.43
CA TYR A 127 -3.62 1.37 -19.12
C TYR A 127 -4.56 1.61 -17.94
N LEU A 128 -5.65 2.37 -18.13
CA LEU A 128 -6.57 2.73 -17.06
C LEU A 128 -7.27 1.51 -16.44
N ALA A 129 -7.60 0.51 -17.27
CA ALA A 129 -8.17 -0.74 -16.78
C ALA A 129 -7.15 -1.52 -15.94
N ASP A 130 -5.91 -1.64 -16.42
CA ASP A 130 -4.83 -2.34 -15.72
C ASP A 130 -4.51 -1.67 -14.38
N LEU A 131 -4.53 -0.33 -14.31
CA LEU A 131 -4.34 0.42 -13.07
C LEU A 131 -5.48 0.20 -12.07
N ALA A 132 -6.73 0.20 -12.54
CA ALA A 132 -7.89 -0.05 -11.70
C ALA A 132 -7.89 -1.47 -11.13
N ASP A 133 -7.58 -2.47 -11.96
CA ASP A 133 -7.49 -3.88 -11.57
C ASP A 133 -6.34 -4.11 -10.58
N SER A 134 -5.17 -3.51 -10.85
CA SER A 134 -4.01 -3.57 -9.97
C SER A 134 -4.33 -2.98 -8.59
N GLU A 135 -5.04 -1.86 -8.56
CA GLU A 135 -5.45 -1.21 -7.32
C GLU A 135 -6.53 -2.02 -6.56
N GLU A 136 -7.46 -2.69 -7.25
CA GLU A 136 -8.39 -3.62 -6.61
C GLU A 136 -7.67 -4.82 -5.98
N ASN A 137 -6.68 -5.39 -6.68
CA ASN A 137 -5.86 -6.48 -6.16
C ASN A 137 -5.08 -6.06 -4.90
N ILE A 138 -4.48 -4.87 -4.92
CA ILE A 138 -3.78 -4.33 -3.76
C ILE A 138 -4.75 -4.14 -2.58
N ARG A 139 -5.93 -3.55 -2.80
CA ARG A 139 -6.95 -3.42 -1.74
C ARG A 139 -7.40 -4.76 -1.19
N HIS A 140 -7.52 -5.79 -2.04
CA HIS A 140 -7.82 -7.14 -1.61
C HIS A 140 -6.73 -7.67 -0.67
N HIS A 141 -5.46 -7.58 -1.06
CA HIS A 141 -4.33 -7.98 -0.22
C HIS A 141 -4.27 -7.19 1.10
N MET A 142 -4.47 -5.87 1.06
CA MET A 142 -4.54 -5.04 2.28
C MET A 142 -5.65 -5.50 3.23
N SER A 143 -6.78 -5.96 2.71
CA SER A 143 -7.88 -6.47 3.54
C SER A 143 -7.51 -7.72 4.34
N LEU A 144 -6.54 -8.52 3.87
CA LEU A 144 -6.10 -9.74 4.55
C LEU A 144 -5.37 -9.44 5.88
N PHE A 145 -4.78 -8.25 6.04
CA PHE A 145 -4.20 -7.83 7.33
C PHE A 145 -5.22 -7.85 8.45
N SER A 146 -6.49 -7.52 8.17
CA SER A 146 -7.55 -7.57 9.18
C SER A 146 -7.71 -8.98 9.78
N GLN A 147 -7.49 -10.03 8.98
CA GLN A 147 -7.56 -11.41 9.44
C GLN A 147 -6.39 -11.74 10.36
N GLY A 148 -5.16 -11.34 9.97
CA GLY A 148 -3.96 -11.53 10.78
C GLY A 148 -4.04 -10.78 12.12
N PHE A 149 -4.43 -9.50 12.10
CA PHE A 149 -4.63 -8.71 13.32
C PHE A 149 -5.69 -9.32 14.25
N ASN A 150 -6.80 -9.81 13.70
CA ASN A 150 -7.84 -10.48 14.49
C ASN A 150 -7.35 -11.78 15.14
N GLN A 151 -6.50 -12.54 14.46
CA GLN A 151 -5.91 -13.76 15.03
C GLN A 151 -4.91 -13.42 16.15
N LEU A 152 -4.01 -12.46 15.92
CA LEU A 152 -3.05 -11.99 16.93
C LEU A 152 -3.75 -11.41 18.17
N SER A 153 -4.85 -10.67 17.96
CA SER A 153 -5.67 -10.14 19.07
C SER A 153 -6.26 -11.25 19.94
N LYS A 154 -6.78 -12.33 19.35
CA LYS A 154 -7.27 -13.51 20.10
C LYS A 154 -6.18 -14.20 20.93
N MET A 155 -4.92 -13.98 20.58
CA MET A 155 -3.74 -14.51 21.27
C MET A 155 -3.18 -13.53 22.32
N GLY A 156 -3.86 -12.40 22.57
CA GLY A 156 -3.49 -11.42 23.60
C GLY A 156 -2.66 -10.24 23.09
N LEU A 157 -2.48 -10.09 21.77
CA LEU A 157 -1.91 -8.89 21.15
C LEU A 157 -3.03 -7.92 20.78
N GLU A 158 -3.66 -7.36 21.80
CA GLU A 158 -4.78 -6.42 21.64
C GLU A 158 -4.31 -5.11 20.99
N MET A 159 -5.20 -4.45 20.26
CA MET A 159 -4.99 -3.06 19.85
C MET A 159 -5.13 -2.19 21.10
N PRO A 160 -4.09 -1.46 21.53
CA PRO A 160 -4.25 -0.50 22.62
C PRO A 160 -5.25 0.58 22.18
N ASP A 161 -6.01 1.13 23.13
CA ASP A 161 -6.83 2.32 22.89
C ASP A 161 -5.89 3.43 22.36
N MET A 162 -5.96 3.69 21.05
CA MET A 162 -5.16 4.71 20.36
C MET A 162 -5.77 6.11 20.52
N GLU A 163 -6.62 6.30 21.53
CA GLU A 163 -7.14 7.60 21.94
C GLU A 163 -6.33 8.13 23.14
N SER A 164 -5.38 9.02 22.87
CA SER A 164 -4.90 10.01 23.84
C SER A 164 -4.38 11.25 23.14
#